data_AF-A0A3T0Y9K1-F1
#
_entry.id   AF-A0A3T0Y9K1-F1
#
_cell.length_a   1.000
_cell.length_b   1.000
_cell.length_c   1.000
_cell.angle_alpha   90.00
_cell.angle_beta   90.00
_cell.angle_gamma   90.00
#
_symmetry.space_group_name_H-M   'P 1'
#
loop_
_entity.id
_entity.type
_entity.pdbx_description
1 polymer ?
#
loop_
_entity_poly.entity_id
_entity_poly.type
_entity_poly.pdbx_seq_one_letter_code
_entity_poly.pdbx_strand_id
1 'polypeptide(L)' 'MDDYVGSGFFWFTVALINAGLAEQKNRSRWAWFLVSLLVGPIATALIVVWPAPARVAPARSRRGGWKNPEE' A
#
# COMPACT_ATOMS: atom_id res chain seq x y z
N MET A 1 32.56 -17.97 10.59
CA MET A 1 31.81 -16.98 9.79
C MET A 1 30.49 -17.65 9.42
N ASP A 2 29.47 -16.92 8.99
CA ASP A 2 28.26 -17.48 8.32
C ASP A 2 26.95 -17.64 9.10
N ASP A 3 26.70 -16.85 10.16
CA ASP A 3 25.31 -16.58 10.58
C ASP A 3 24.74 -15.42 9.74
N TYR A 4 24.62 -15.71 8.45
CA TYR A 4 23.94 -14.88 7.45
C TYR A 4 22.58 -14.44 8.00
N VAL A 5 22.43 -13.14 8.24
CA VAL A 5 21.17 -12.42 8.53
C VAL A 5 20.02 -13.38 8.85
N GLY A 6 19.90 -13.75 10.14
CA GLY A 6 19.03 -14.86 10.56
C GLY A 6 17.70 -14.85 9.82
N SER A 7 17.29 -16.00 9.28
CA SER A 7 16.23 -16.11 8.27
C SER A 7 14.94 -15.32 8.59
N GLY A 8 14.62 -15.15 9.88
CA GLY A 8 13.51 -14.29 10.33
C GLY A 8 13.70 -12.80 10.08
N PHE A 9 14.92 -12.26 10.23
CA PHE A 9 15.22 -10.86 9.90
C PHE A 9 15.14 -10.61 8.40
N PHE A 10 15.70 -11.52 7.58
CA PHE A 10 15.55 -11.46 6.12
C PHE A 10 14.07 -11.45 5.72
N TRP A 11 13.27 -12.35 6.31
CA TRP A 11 11.83 -12.44 6.03
C TRP A 11 11.07 -11.19 6.47
N PHE A 12 11.39 -10.64 7.64
CA PHE A 12 10.80 -9.40 8.15
C PHE A 12 11.14 -8.19 7.26
N THR A 13 12.40 -8.08 6.81
CA THR A 13 12.82 -7.02 5.88
C THR A 13 12.05 -7.10 4.56
N VAL A 14 11.89 -8.31 3.98
CA VAL A 14 11.08 -8.50 2.77
C VAL A 14 9.62 -8.10 2.99
N ALA A 15 9.03 -8.48 4.13
CA ALA A 15 7.67 -8.12 4.47
C ALA A 15 7.48 -6.59 4.60
N LEU A 16 8.46 -5.89 5.17
CA LEU A 16 8.44 -4.43 5.31
C LEU A 16 8.55 -3.73 3.94
N ILE A 17 9.44 -4.20 3.06
CA ILE A 17 9.58 -3.67 1.70
C ILE A 17 8.28 -3.83 0.90
N ASN A 18 7.65 -5.00 0.99
CA ASN A 18 6.37 -5.27 0.34
C ASN A 18 5.24 -4.36 0.85
N ALA A 19 5.20 -4.09 2.16
CA ALA A 19 4.24 -3.16 2.75
C ALA A 19 4.39 -1.74 2.17
N GLY A 20 5.63 -1.26 2.01
CA GLY A 20 5.94 0.03 1.39
C GLY A 20 5.55 0.11 -0.09
N LEU A 21 5.80 -0.95 -0.87
CA LEU A 21 5.36 -1.05 -2.27
C LEU A 21 3.83 -1.02 -2.41
N ALA A 22 3.11 -1.64 -1.49
CA ALA A 22 1.65 -1.60 -1.46
C ALA A 22 1.11 -0.19 -1.13
N GLU A 23 1.74 0.52 -0.21
CA GLU A 23 1.37 1.90 0.16
C GLU A 23 1.50 2.87 -1.02
N GLN A 24 2.58 2.75 -1.81
CA GLN A 24 2.77 3.53 -3.03
C GLN A 24 1.64 3.33 -4.07
N LYS A 25 0.97 2.18 -4.03
CA LYS A 25 -0.19 1.85 -4.89
C LYS A 25 -1.54 2.21 -4.26
N ASN A 26 -1.58 3.05 -3.22
CA ASN A 26 -2.80 3.39 -2.45
C ASN A 26 -3.48 2.16 -1.84
N ARG A 27 -2.70 1.14 -1.44
CA ARG A 27 -3.22 -0.03 -0.72
C ARG A 27 -2.81 -0.01 0.75
N SER A 28 -3.55 -0.74 1.58
CA SER A 28 -3.27 -0.82 3.01
C SER A 28 -1.92 -1.48 3.30
N ARG A 29 -0.95 -0.71 3.80
CA ARG A 29 0.39 -1.21 4.18
C ARG A 29 0.31 -2.37 5.16
N TRP A 30 -0.63 -2.32 6.12
CA TRP A 30 -0.76 -3.31 7.18
C TRP A 30 -1.31 -4.65 6.68
N ALA A 31 -2.28 -4.61 5.77
CA ALA A 31 -2.80 -5.83 5.15
C ALA A 31 -1.68 -6.54 4.36
N TRP A 32 -0.92 -5.79 3.56
CA TRP A 32 0.15 -6.35 2.73
C TRP A 32 1.40 -6.76 3.52
N PHE A 33 1.68 -6.11 4.65
CA PHE A 33 2.69 -6.55 5.61
C PHE A 33 2.35 -7.93 6.18
N LEU A 34 1.13 -8.12 6.70
CA LEU A 34 0.69 -9.40 7.29
C LEU A 34 0.65 -10.52 6.24
N VAL A 35 0.18 -10.22 5.03
CA VAL A 35 0.23 -11.16 3.90
C VAL A 35 1.68 -11.55 3.57
N SER A 36 2.61 -10.59 3.58
CA SER A 36 4.03 -10.88 3.31
C SER A 36 4.70 -11.66 4.44
N LEU A 37 4.28 -11.44 5.68
CA LEU A 37 4.78 -12.20 6.83
C LEU A 37 4.37 -13.68 6.76
N LEU A 38 3.15 -13.97 6.28
CA LEU A 38 2.60 -15.33 6.13
C LEU A 38 3.09 -16.06 4.87
N VAL A 39 3.16 -15.37 3.73
CA VAL A 39 3.37 -15.99 2.40
C VAL A 39 4.78 -15.70 1.85
N GLY A 40 5.54 -14.80 2.48
CA GLY A 40 6.91 -14.48 2.09
C GLY A 40 7.03 -13.78 0.73
N PRO A 41 8.06 -14.10 -0.09
CA PRO A 41 8.30 -13.45 -1.38
C PRO A 41 7.16 -13.65 -2.41
N ILE A 42 6.27 -14.63 -2.19
CA ILE A 42 5.05 -14.81 -3.02
C ILE A 42 4.10 -13.61 -2.86
N ALA A 43 4.09 -12.95 -1.70
CA ALA A 43 3.33 -11.72 -1.52
C ALA A 43 3.83 -10.60 -2.45
N THR A 44 5.13 -10.55 -2.76
CA THR A 44 5.69 -9.60 -3.72
C THR A 44 5.11 -9.83 -5.11
N ALA A 45 5.05 -11.08 -5.56
CA ALA A 45 4.45 -11.43 -6.85
C ALA A 45 2.97 -11.00 -6.92
N LEU A 46 2.21 -11.20 -5.84
CA LEU A 46 0.82 -10.76 -5.75
C LEU A 46 0.67 -9.23 -5.77
N ILE A 47 1.57 -8.48 -5.11
CA ILE A 47 1.57 -7.00 -5.15
C ILE A 47 1.86 -6.47 -6.54
N VAL A 48 2.81 -7.09 -7.25
CA VAL A 48 3.26 -6.64 -8.58
C VAL A 48 2.20 -6.94 -9.65
N VAL A 49 1.64 -8.14 -9.65
CA VAL A 49 0.69 -8.59 -10.69
C VAL A 49 -0.69 -7.95 -10.52
N TRP A 50 -1.12 -7.68 -9.29
CA TRP A 50 -2.47 -7.18 -9.05
C TRP A 50 -2.61 -5.70 -9.44
N PRO A 51 -3.60 -5.30 -10.26
CA PRO A 51 -3.79 -3.92 -10.70
C PRO A 51 -4.16 -2.98 -9.55
N ALA A 52 -3.55 -1.80 -9.49
CA ALA A 52 -3.83 -0.82 -8.42
C ALA A 52 -5.34 -0.51 -8.37
N PRO A 53 -5.95 -0.43 -7.18
CA PRO A 53 -7.36 -0.05 -7.08
C PRO A 53 -7.57 1.31 -7.72
N ALA A 54 -8.68 1.45 -8.46
CA ALA A 54 -9.04 2.71 -9.07
C ALA A 54 -9.07 3.81 -7.99
N ARG A 55 -8.35 4.91 -8.22
CA ARG A 55 -8.42 6.06 -7.31
C ARG A 55 -9.88 6.53 -7.30
N VAL A 56 -10.53 6.42 -6.16
CA VAL A 56 -11.79 7.11 -5.92
C VAL A 56 -11.44 8.59 -5.93
N ALA A 57 -11.77 9.29 -7.02
CA ALA A 57 -11.62 10.73 -7.07
C ALA A 57 -12.42 11.31 -5.90
N PRO A 58 -11.84 12.20 -5.07
CA PRO A 58 -12.60 12.85 -4.02
C PRO A 58 -13.79 13.50 -4.69
N ALA A 59 -15.00 13.20 -4.21
CA ALA A 59 -16.22 13.82 -4.70
C ALA A 59 -15.98 15.32 -4.62
N ARG A 60 -15.79 15.96 -5.78
CA ARG A 60 -15.60 17.39 -5.90
C ARG A 60 -16.87 17.97 -5.30
N SER A 61 -16.84 18.36 -4.03
CA SER A 61 -17.94 19.05 -3.39
C SER A 61 -18.13 20.28 -4.28
N ARG A 62 -19.20 20.28 -5.07
CA ARG A 62 -19.69 21.50 -5.70
C ARG A 62 -19.93 22.43 -4.53
N ARG A 63 -18.95 23.29 -4.26
CA ARG A 63 -19.11 24.47 -3.42
C ARG A 63 -19.98 25.40 -4.26
N GLY A 64 -21.27 25.07 -4.26
CA GLY A 64 -22.29 25.78 -4.99
C GLY A 64 -22.55 27.12 -4.32
N GLY A 65 -22.74 28.13 -5.17
CA GLY A 65 -23.44 29.35 -4.81
C GLY A 65 -22.62 30.34 -4.00
N TRP A 66 -21.60 30.95 -4.62
CA TRP A 66 -21.39 32.36 -4.29
C TRP A 66 -22.60 33.11 -4.85
N LYS A 67 -23.55 33.47 -3.99
CA LYS A 67 -24.58 34.47 -4.35
C LYS A 67 -23.90 35.83 -4.29
N ASN A 68 -24.05 36.61 -5.34
CA ASN A 68 -23.55 37.98 -5.35
C ASN A 68 -24.35 38.82 -4.33
N PRO A 69 -23.70 39.77 -3.64
CA PRO A 69 -24.32 40.59 -2.58
C PRO A 69 -25.28 41.68 -3.10
N GLU A 70 -25.91 41.49 -4.26
CA GLU A 70 -26.78 42.47 -4.91
C GLU A 70 -28.25 42.04 -5.10
N GLU A 71 -28.69 40.95 -4.44
CA GLU A 71 -30.12 40.71 -4.10
C GLU A 71 -30.47 41.34 -2.75
#